data_AF-A0A0Q6R5H6-F1
#
_entry.id   AF-A0A0Q6R5H6-F1
#
_cell.length_a   1.000
_cell.length_b   1.000
_cell.length_c   1.000
_cell.angle_alpha   90.00
_cell.angle_beta   90.00
_cell.angle_gamma   90.00
#
_symmetry.space_group_name_H-M   'P 1'
#
loop_
_entity.id
_entity.type
_entity.pdbx_description
1 polymer ?
#
loop_
_entity_poly.entity_id
_entity_poly.type
_entity_poly.pdbx_seq_one_letter_code
_entity_poly.pdbx_strand_id
1 'polypeptide(L)'
;MPEWVRWIPAVLLSAIIIAVVAFAASQGPRLAAGPGPAETNEVDDLNFSVFSEEGLAFIDEQRIPRLDLRDLPVETEPLGLPADGELVIGPHPQDLDYRLVLLASGGEGGARFTTVTFTITTKDGEVRELRVAPPREVAVGTFRDVEAFAVESAERFGYPPIASGTLLDLVLAAQESGEPETTRTASGDRTGLPTQLEITCTGDAFCQPIFVIDVG
;
A
#
# COMPACT_ATOMS: atom_id res chain seq x y z
N MET A 1 53.57 0.05 -18.91
CA MET A 1 52.51 1.07 -19.10
C MET A 1 53.16 2.44 -18.96
N PRO A 2 52.97 3.36 -19.92
CA PRO A 2 53.66 4.64 -19.90
C PRO A 2 53.19 5.51 -18.70
N GLU A 3 54.14 6.15 -18.01
CA GLU A 3 53.92 6.86 -16.73
C GLU A 3 52.88 7.99 -16.80
N TRP A 4 52.67 8.56 -18.00
CA TRP A 4 51.67 9.60 -18.24
C TRP A 4 50.21 9.11 -18.18
N VAL A 5 49.95 7.81 -18.12
CA VAL A 5 48.58 7.26 -17.96
C VAL A 5 48.25 7.00 -16.49
N ARG A 6 49.25 7.02 -15.60
CA ARG A 6 49.12 6.60 -14.20
C ARG A 6 48.30 7.57 -13.33
N TRP A 7 48.16 8.82 -13.76
CA TRP A 7 47.35 9.84 -13.07
C TRP A 7 45.88 9.84 -13.50
N ILE A 8 45.55 9.25 -14.66
CA ILE A 8 44.19 9.23 -15.21
C ILE A 8 43.20 8.53 -14.25
N PRO A 9 43.53 7.37 -13.63
CA PRO A 9 42.65 6.75 -12.64
C PRO A 9 42.44 7.63 -11.40
N ALA A 10 43.49 8.34 -10.94
CA ALA A 10 43.41 9.19 -9.76
C ALA A 10 42.56 10.45 -10.01
N VAL A 11 42.67 11.04 -11.19
CA VAL A 11 41.85 12.21 -11.58
C VAL A 11 40.40 11.82 -11.82
N LEU A 12 40.14 10.66 -12.45
CA LEU A 12 38.78 10.11 -12.58
C LEU A 12 38.15 9.84 -11.20
N LEU A 13 38.89 9.20 -10.30
CA LEU A 13 38.42 8.94 -8.94
C LEU A 13 38.12 10.25 -8.20
N SER A 14 39.01 11.23 -8.31
CA SER A 14 38.82 12.55 -7.69
C SER A 14 37.60 13.28 -8.25
N ALA A 15 37.37 13.22 -9.56
CA ALA A 15 36.20 13.81 -10.20
C ALA A 15 34.89 13.12 -9.74
N ILE A 16 34.89 11.79 -9.61
CA ILE A 16 33.75 11.04 -9.08
C ILE A 16 33.47 11.42 -7.63
N ILE A 17 34.51 11.47 -6.77
CA ILE A 17 34.36 11.87 -5.37
C ILE A 17 33.80 13.29 -5.27
N ILE A 18 34.32 14.24 -6.07
CA ILE A 18 33.81 15.61 -6.09
C ILE A 18 32.35 15.64 -6.55
N ALA A 19 31.98 14.87 -7.58
CA ALA A 19 30.60 14.78 -8.05
C ALA A 19 29.66 14.20 -6.99
N VAL A 20 30.07 13.13 -6.30
CA VAL A 20 29.30 12.52 -5.19
C VAL A 20 29.17 13.50 -4.02
N VAL A 21 30.23 14.21 -3.65
CA VAL A 21 30.18 15.21 -2.57
C VAL A 21 29.31 16.40 -2.96
N ALA A 22 29.39 16.89 -4.20
CA ALA A 22 28.53 17.97 -4.69
C ALA A 22 27.06 17.54 -4.76
N PHE A 23 26.78 16.31 -5.21
CA PHE A 23 25.45 15.72 -5.17
C PHE A 23 24.95 15.57 -3.73
N ALA A 24 25.76 15.03 -2.81
CA ALA A 24 25.41 14.89 -1.41
C ALA A 24 25.24 16.24 -0.70
N ALA A 25 25.99 17.28 -1.07
CA ALA A 25 25.84 18.61 -0.49
C ALA A 25 24.61 19.36 -1.03
N SER A 26 24.24 19.12 -2.29
CA SER A 26 23.07 19.77 -2.91
C SER A 26 21.77 19.02 -2.62
N GLN A 27 21.78 17.70 -2.75
CA GLN A 27 20.62 16.85 -2.58
C GLN A 27 20.55 16.24 -1.19
N GLY A 28 21.65 16.08 -0.45
CA GLY A 28 21.62 15.54 0.91
C GLY A 28 20.71 16.32 1.85
N PRO A 29 20.69 17.67 1.86
CA PRO A 29 19.72 18.43 2.64
C PRO A 29 18.28 18.23 2.20
N ARG A 30 18.02 18.00 0.90
CA ARG A 30 16.67 17.65 0.39
C ARG A 30 16.25 16.23 0.72
N LEU A 31 17.19 15.29 0.69
CA LEU A 31 16.99 13.88 0.99
C LEU A 31 16.95 13.60 2.51
N ALA A 32 17.53 14.50 3.31
CA ALA A 32 17.55 14.44 4.78
C ALA A 32 16.58 15.42 5.44
N ALA A 33 16.08 16.41 4.71
CA ALA A 33 14.95 17.19 5.15
C ALA A 33 13.78 16.22 5.22
N GLY A 34 13.24 16.07 6.43
CA GLY A 34 11.87 15.65 6.54
C GLY A 34 11.02 16.59 5.67
N PRO A 35 10.00 16.06 5.03
CA PRO A 35 9.12 16.85 4.18
C PRO A 35 8.62 18.10 4.91
N GLY A 36 8.45 19.17 4.14
CA GLY A 36 7.93 20.43 4.67
C GLY A 36 6.56 20.26 5.33
N PRO A 37 6.10 21.25 6.11
CA PRO A 37 4.72 21.25 6.56
C PRO A 37 3.79 21.18 5.35
N ALA A 38 2.77 20.32 5.41
CA ALA A 38 1.86 20.10 4.30
C ALA A 38 1.10 21.39 3.93
N GLU A 39 0.90 21.61 2.64
CA GLU A 39 0.06 22.68 2.09
C GLU A 39 -1.41 22.22 2.00
N THR A 40 -2.35 23.18 1.91
CA THR A 40 -3.81 22.91 1.98
C THR A 40 -4.38 22.09 0.81
N ASN A 41 -3.60 21.90 -0.25
CA ASN A 41 -3.93 21.05 -1.40
C ASN A 41 -3.26 19.67 -1.32
N GLU A 42 -2.42 19.44 -0.32
CA GLU A 42 -1.74 18.16 -0.05
C GLU A 42 -2.48 17.36 1.03
N VAL A 43 -3.01 18.06 2.03
CA VAL A 43 -3.84 17.53 3.11
C VAL A 43 -4.99 18.48 3.42
N ASP A 44 -6.06 17.95 4.02
CA ASP A 44 -7.16 18.76 4.54
C ASP A 44 -6.76 19.50 5.85
N ASP A 45 -7.69 20.31 6.37
CA ASP A 45 -7.50 21.06 7.61
C ASP A 45 -7.22 20.18 8.86
N LEU A 46 -7.52 18.88 8.78
CA LEU A 46 -7.33 17.89 9.83
C LEU A 46 -6.12 16.97 9.57
N ASN A 47 -5.32 17.25 8.53
CA ASN A 47 -4.14 16.50 8.12
C ASN A 47 -4.45 15.08 7.59
N PHE A 48 -5.60 14.91 6.94
CA PHE A 48 -5.92 13.75 6.10
C PHE A 48 -5.52 14.00 4.65
N SER A 49 -5.27 12.92 3.93
CA SER A 49 -4.78 12.97 2.56
C SER A 49 -5.85 13.47 1.60
N VAL A 50 -5.45 14.41 0.74
CA VAL A 50 -6.19 14.78 -0.47
C VAL A 50 -5.56 14.03 -1.65
N PHE A 51 -6.38 13.64 -2.62
CA PHE A 51 -6.01 12.82 -3.78
C PHE A 51 -6.01 13.63 -5.08
N SER A 52 -5.78 14.94 -4.98
CA SER A 52 -5.41 15.83 -6.09
C SER A 52 -4.03 15.46 -6.65
N GLU A 53 -3.62 16.08 -7.76
CA GLU A 53 -2.29 15.86 -8.32
C GLU A 53 -1.18 16.20 -7.31
N GLU A 54 -1.31 17.31 -6.59
CA GLU A 54 -0.35 17.72 -5.56
C GLU A 54 -0.41 16.81 -4.33
N GLY A 55 -1.61 16.41 -3.91
CA GLY A 55 -1.79 15.48 -2.79
C GLY A 55 -1.22 14.08 -3.07
N LEU A 56 -1.36 13.58 -4.29
CA LEU A 56 -0.72 12.33 -4.71
C LEU A 56 0.81 12.42 -4.69
N ALA A 57 1.38 13.53 -5.17
CA ALA A 57 2.82 13.76 -5.10
C ALA A 57 3.30 13.81 -3.63
N PHE A 58 2.54 14.45 -2.75
CA PHE A 58 2.83 14.48 -1.32
C PHE A 58 2.71 13.08 -0.68
N ILE A 59 1.70 12.30 -1.04
CA ILE A 59 1.54 10.91 -0.59
C ILE A 59 2.74 10.05 -1.01
N ASP A 60 3.27 10.22 -2.21
CA ASP A 60 4.48 9.53 -2.66
C ASP A 60 5.70 9.93 -1.83
N GLU A 61 5.87 11.22 -1.54
CA GLU A 61 6.98 11.69 -0.70
C GLU A 61 6.87 11.20 0.75
N GLN A 62 5.69 11.29 1.35
CA GLN A 62 5.45 10.90 2.75
C GLN A 62 5.39 9.39 2.94
N ARG A 63 4.76 8.72 1.98
CA ARG A 63 4.31 7.33 2.05
C ARG A 63 3.37 7.03 3.21
N ILE A 64 2.65 8.02 3.75
CA ILE A 64 1.72 7.82 4.88
C ILE A 64 0.36 8.43 4.52
N PRO A 65 -0.35 7.86 3.52
CA PRO A 65 -1.71 8.32 3.21
C PRO A 65 -2.63 8.07 4.41
N ARG A 66 -3.53 9.02 4.68
CA ARG A 66 -4.48 8.97 5.79
C ARG A 66 -5.88 9.24 5.28
N LEU A 67 -6.83 8.40 5.64
CA LEU A 67 -8.24 8.58 5.29
C LEU A 67 -9.09 8.59 6.56
N ASP A 68 -9.97 9.58 6.67
CA ASP A 68 -10.97 9.64 7.72
C ASP A 68 -12.23 8.88 7.28
N LEU A 69 -12.54 7.80 8.00
CA LEU A 69 -13.75 6.99 7.79
C LEU A 69 -14.62 6.98 9.05
N ARG A 70 -14.45 7.96 9.95
CA ARG A 70 -15.23 8.05 11.20
C ARG A 70 -16.70 8.38 10.96
N ASP A 71 -16.94 9.24 9.97
CA ASP A 71 -18.27 9.72 9.59
C ASP A 71 -18.56 9.26 8.16
N LEU A 72 -19.37 8.20 8.03
CA LEU A 72 -19.80 7.65 6.74
C LEU A 72 -21.17 8.22 6.34
N PRO A 73 -21.46 8.45 5.04
CA PRO A 73 -20.56 8.23 3.90
C PRO A 73 -19.48 9.32 3.77
N VAL A 74 -18.37 8.96 3.13
CA VAL A 74 -17.24 9.89 2.89
C VAL A 74 -17.36 10.45 1.48
N GLU A 75 -17.54 11.77 1.38
CA GLU A 75 -17.69 12.49 0.11
C GLU A 75 -16.36 12.54 -0.67
N THR A 76 -16.43 12.39 -2.00
CA THR A 76 -15.24 12.34 -2.86
C THR A 76 -14.70 13.71 -3.23
N GLU A 77 -15.58 14.72 -3.38
CA GLU A 77 -15.19 16.06 -3.84
C GLU A 77 -14.14 16.71 -2.92
N PRO A 78 -14.33 16.76 -1.59
CA PRO A 78 -13.34 17.40 -0.70
C PRO A 78 -12.00 16.67 -0.70
N LEU A 79 -12.00 15.38 -1.04
CA LEU A 79 -10.82 14.54 -1.11
C LEU A 79 -10.13 14.58 -2.48
N GLY A 80 -10.68 15.30 -3.47
CA GLY A 80 -10.14 15.28 -4.83
C GLY A 80 -10.28 13.93 -5.53
N LEU A 81 -11.15 13.04 -5.04
CA LEU A 81 -11.43 11.75 -5.63
C LEU A 81 -12.47 11.86 -6.76
N PRO A 82 -12.44 10.95 -7.77
CA PRO A 82 -13.47 10.90 -8.78
C PRO A 82 -14.83 10.54 -8.15
N ALA A 83 -15.93 11.09 -8.68
CA ALA A 83 -17.28 10.78 -8.19
C ALA A 83 -17.66 9.30 -8.42
N ASP A 84 -17.20 8.73 -9.53
CA ASP A 84 -17.39 7.33 -9.89
C ASP A 84 -16.07 6.76 -10.45
N GLY A 85 -15.71 5.56 -10.02
CA GLY A 85 -14.58 4.81 -10.58
C GLY A 85 -13.61 4.33 -9.52
N GLU A 86 -12.34 4.23 -9.90
CA GLU A 86 -11.28 3.74 -9.03
C GLU A 86 -10.07 4.66 -9.13
N LEU A 87 -9.45 4.91 -7.98
CA LEU A 87 -8.12 5.50 -7.90
C LEU A 87 -7.17 4.46 -7.30
N VAL A 88 -6.11 4.13 -8.05
CA VAL A 88 -5.05 3.22 -7.61
C VAL A 88 -3.85 4.05 -7.16
N ILE A 89 -3.36 3.78 -5.94
CA ILE A 89 -2.16 4.39 -5.38
C ILE A 89 -1.07 3.32 -5.31
N GLY A 90 0.12 3.67 -5.79
CA GLY A 90 1.26 2.78 -5.90
C GLY A 90 1.29 1.93 -7.18
N PRO A 91 2.35 1.10 -7.37
CA PRO A 91 3.50 0.98 -6.49
C PRO A 91 4.37 2.25 -6.49
N HIS A 92 5.04 2.53 -5.37
CA HIS A 92 5.90 3.69 -5.26
C HIS A 92 7.06 3.61 -6.28
N PRO A 93 7.45 4.71 -6.95
CA PRO A 93 8.49 4.70 -8.00
C PRO A 93 9.87 4.16 -7.57
N GLN A 94 10.15 4.18 -6.26
CA GLN A 94 11.38 3.69 -5.66
C GLN A 94 11.20 2.34 -4.94
N ASP A 95 10.12 1.60 -5.23
CA ASP A 95 9.82 0.31 -4.62
C ASP A 95 9.71 0.35 -3.08
N LEU A 96 9.18 1.45 -2.55
CA LEU A 96 8.94 1.64 -1.12
C LEU A 96 7.48 1.35 -0.77
N ASP A 97 7.24 0.72 0.39
CA ASP A 97 5.87 0.53 0.87
C ASP A 97 5.26 1.82 1.41
N TYR A 98 3.94 1.95 1.24
CA TYR A 98 3.11 2.94 1.91
C TYR A 98 2.67 2.42 3.29
N ARG A 99 2.42 3.36 4.20
CA ARG A 99 1.79 3.14 5.51
C ARG A 99 0.43 3.80 5.52
N LEU A 100 -0.56 3.12 4.94
CA LEU A 100 -1.94 3.60 4.91
C LEU A 100 -2.53 3.59 6.31
N VAL A 101 -3.13 4.71 6.73
CA VAL A 101 -3.81 4.85 8.02
C VAL A 101 -5.28 5.18 7.75
N LEU A 102 -6.16 4.32 8.23
CA LEU A 102 -7.62 4.52 8.16
C LEU A 102 -8.13 4.80 9.56
N LEU A 103 -8.89 5.88 9.75
CA LEU A 103 -9.51 6.18 11.05
C LEU A 103 -10.98 5.76 11.03
N ALA A 104 -11.45 5.21 12.14
CA ALA A 104 -12.83 4.77 12.29
C ALA A 104 -13.39 5.19 13.65
N SER A 105 -14.71 5.35 13.73
CA SER A 105 -15.39 5.75 14.97
C SER A 105 -15.63 4.58 15.94
N GLY A 106 -15.58 3.33 15.44
CA GLY A 106 -15.76 2.10 16.21
C GLY A 106 -14.47 1.33 16.51
N GLY A 107 -14.61 0.21 17.23
CA GLY A 107 -13.52 -0.75 17.50
C GLY A 107 -12.30 -0.10 18.14
N GLU A 108 -11.11 -0.46 17.65
CA GLU A 108 -9.82 0.13 18.06
C GLU A 108 -9.56 1.54 17.49
N GLY A 109 -10.53 2.14 16.79
CA GLY A 109 -10.45 3.51 16.26
C GLY A 109 -9.79 3.62 14.88
N GLY A 110 -9.64 2.51 14.16
CA GLY A 110 -9.08 2.48 12.81
C GLY A 110 -8.09 1.35 12.56
N ALA A 111 -7.50 1.36 11.37
CA ALA A 111 -6.55 0.36 10.89
C ALA A 111 -5.28 1.01 10.32
N ARG A 112 -4.17 0.27 10.33
CA ARG A 112 -2.91 0.68 9.71
C ARG A 112 -2.41 -0.43 8.80
N PHE A 113 -2.09 -0.13 7.56
CA PHE A 113 -1.58 -1.12 6.61
C PHE A 113 -0.20 -0.69 6.14
N THR A 114 0.76 -1.62 6.16
CA THR A 114 1.92 -1.51 5.28
C THR A 114 1.51 -2.14 3.95
N THR A 115 1.65 -1.42 2.85
CA THR A 115 1.06 -1.83 1.58
C THR A 115 1.91 -1.37 0.40
N VAL A 116 2.03 -2.22 -0.62
CA VAL A 116 2.64 -1.82 -1.91
C VAL A 116 1.68 -1.00 -2.77
N THR A 117 0.38 -1.28 -2.67
CA THR A 117 -0.66 -0.59 -3.46
C THR A 117 -2.01 -0.71 -2.77
N PHE A 118 -2.81 0.34 -2.88
CA PHE A 118 -4.21 0.28 -2.49
C PHE A 118 -5.07 1.00 -3.51
N THR A 119 -6.31 0.54 -3.64
CA THR A 119 -7.30 1.07 -4.55
C THR A 119 -8.46 1.61 -3.73
N ILE A 120 -8.90 2.83 -4.07
CA ILE A 120 -10.11 3.43 -3.55
C ILE A 120 -11.16 3.38 -4.66
N THR A 121 -12.25 2.66 -4.43
CA THR A 121 -13.40 2.61 -5.32
C THR A 121 -14.44 3.62 -4.84
N THR A 122 -14.92 4.45 -5.75
CA THR A 122 -15.92 5.49 -5.50
C THR A 122 -17.15 5.28 -6.38
N LYS A 123 -18.30 5.70 -5.87
CA LYS A 123 -19.57 5.65 -6.60
C LYS A 123 -20.56 6.66 -6.06
N ASP A 124 -21.25 7.34 -6.96
CA ASP A 124 -22.28 8.35 -6.66
C ASP A 124 -21.72 9.49 -5.77
N GLY A 125 -20.44 9.83 -5.91
CA GLY A 125 -19.78 10.88 -5.13
C GLY A 125 -19.31 10.46 -3.74
N GLU A 126 -19.32 9.16 -3.44
CA GLU A 126 -18.95 8.61 -2.14
C GLU A 126 -17.86 7.53 -2.26
N VAL A 127 -17.01 7.41 -1.24
CA VAL A 127 -16.08 6.27 -1.11
C VAL A 127 -16.87 5.02 -0.74
N ARG A 128 -16.62 3.91 -1.46
CA ARG A 128 -17.36 2.65 -1.33
C ARG A 128 -16.51 1.50 -0.81
N GLU A 129 -15.35 1.29 -1.41
CA GLU A 129 -14.49 0.16 -1.08
C GLU A 129 -13.03 0.62 -1.07
N LEU A 130 -12.25 0.08 -0.13
CA LEU A 130 -10.80 0.10 -0.20
C LEU A 130 -10.27 -1.31 -0.37
N ARG A 131 -9.43 -1.51 -1.39
CA ARG A 131 -8.69 -2.76 -1.61
C ARG A 131 -7.24 -2.52 -1.29
N VAL A 132 -6.67 -3.22 -0.32
CA VAL A 132 -5.30 -2.97 0.16
C VAL A 132 -4.45 -4.22 -0.04
N ALA A 133 -3.44 -4.12 -0.89
CA ALA A 133 -2.46 -5.20 -1.03
C ALA A 133 -1.54 -5.25 0.21
N PRO A 134 -1.09 -6.43 0.63
CA PRO A 134 -0.12 -6.58 1.71
C PRO A 134 1.23 -5.93 1.37
N PRO A 135 2.20 -5.88 2.31
CA PRO A 135 3.57 -5.48 1.98
C PRO A 135 4.21 -6.49 1.01
N ARG A 136 5.29 -6.08 0.33
CA ARG A 136 5.85 -6.80 -0.82
C ARG A 136 6.24 -8.26 -0.49
N GLU A 137 6.64 -8.52 0.74
CA GLU A 137 7.02 -9.85 1.23
C GLU A 137 5.86 -10.85 1.25
N VAL A 138 4.62 -10.35 1.25
CA VAL A 138 3.40 -11.16 1.38
C VAL A 138 2.42 -10.94 0.21
N ALA A 139 2.62 -9.89 -0.60
CA ALA A 139 1.76 -9.54 -1.73
C ALA A 139 1.54 -10.71 -2.70
N VAL A 140 2.55 -11.54 -2.92
CA VAL A 140 2.45 -12.83 -3.62
C VAL A 140 3.33 -13.84 -2.89
N GLY A 141 2.73 -14.89 -2.33
CA GLY A 141 3.44 -15.90 -1.56
C GLY A 141 3.01 -17.30 -1.93
N THR A 142 3.72 -18.31 -1.43
CA THR A 142 3.22 -19.69 -1.55
C THR A 142 1.94 -19.81 -0.73
N PHE A 143 1.06 -20.75 -1.07
CA PHE A 143 -0.19 -20.96 -0.32
C PHE A 143 0.04 -21.11 1.19
N ARG A 144 1.18 -21.66 1.63
CA ARG A 144 1.51 -21.81 3.06
C ARG A 144 1.86 -20.48 3.72
N ASP A 145 2.61 -19.63 3.03
CA ASP A 145 2.98 -18.31 3.54
C ASP A 145 1.73 -17.42 3.67
N VAL A 146 0.86 -17.48 2.66
CA VAL A 146 -0.42 -16.76 2.66
C VAL A 146 -1.40 -17.31 3.70
N GLU A 147 -1.40 -18.63 3.95
CA GLU A 147 -2.21 -19.22 5.01
C GLU A 147 -1.76 -18.75 6.40
N ALA A 148 -0.44 -18.72 6.65
CA ALA A 148 0.11 -18.18 7.89
C ALA A 148 -0.25 -16.70 8.07
N PHE A 149 -0.11 -15.90 7.01
CA PHE A 149 -0.51 -14.50 7.01
C PHE A 149 -2.02 -14.31 7.27
N ALA A 150 -2.88 -15.14 6.67
CA ALA A 150 -4.33 -15.08 6.85
C ALA A 150 -4.74 -15.33 8.31
N VAL A 151 -4.04 -16.22 9.01
CA VAL A 151 -4.26 -16.49 10.44
C VAL A 151 -3.82 -15.31 11.30
N GLU A 152 -2.63 -14.75 11.06
CA GLU A 152 -2.15 -13.57 11.80
C GLU A 152 -3.07 -12.36 11.60
N SER A 153 -3.51 -12.14 10.37
CA SER A 153 -4.41 -11.04 10.04
C SER A 153 -5.84 -11.22 10.61
N ALA A 154 -6.32 -12.46 10.79
CA ALA A 154 -7.57 -12.74 11.50
C ALA A 154 -7.52 -12.27 12.97
N GLU A 155 -6.39 -12.49 13.66
CA GLU A 155 -6.15 -11.96 15.01
C GLU A 155 -6.05 -10.44 15.04
N ARG A 156 -5.70 -9.80 13.93
CA ARG A 156 -5.63 -8.36 13.84
C ARG A 156 -6.98 -7.70 13.57
N PHE A 157 -7.74 -8.21 12.61
CA PHE A 157 -8.95 -7.57 12.11
C PHE A 157 -10.26 -8.17 12.66
N GLY A 158 -10.19 -9.35 13.26
CA GLY A 158 -11.32 -9.95 13.98
C GLY A 158 -12.26 -10.79 13.13
N TYR A 159 -11.92 -11.11 11.89
CA TYR A 159 -12.66 -12.11 11.11
C TYR A 159 -12.29 -13.54 11.54
N PRO A 160 -13.17 -14.53 11.28
CA PRO A 160 -12.84 -15.94 11.50
C PRO A 160 -11.64 -16.38 10.66
N PRO A 161 -10.66 -17.09 11.24
CA PRO A 161 -9.51 -17.58 10.49
C PRO A 161 -9.96 -18.58 9.41
N ILE A 162 -9.26 -18.59 8.28
CA ILE A 162 -9.46 -19.62 7.25
C ILE A 162 -9.12 -21.00 7.81
N ALA A 163 -9.88 -22.03 7.41
CA ALA A 163 -9.62 -23.39 7.85
C ALA A 163 -8.32 -23.90 7.22
N SER A 164 -7.53 -24.64 7.99
CA SER A 164 -6.28 -25.21 7.50
C SER A 164 -6.54 -26.12 6.29
N GLY A 165 -5.73 -25.95 5.23
CA GLY A 165 -5.84 -26.71 3.98
C GLY A 165 -6.72 -26.03 2.93
N THR A 166 -7.50 -25.00 3.28
CA THR A 166 -8.39 -24.30 2.33
C THR A 166 -7.61 -23.77 1.13
N LEU A 167 -6.44 -23.16 1.33
CA LEU A 167 -5.65 -22.61 0.22
C LEU A 167 -5.00 -23.70 -0.64
N LEU A 168 -4.69 -24.86 -0.07
CA LEU A 168 -4.25 -26.01 -0.87
C LEU A 168 -5.38 -26.50 -1.77
N ASP A 169 -6.60 -26.59 -1.26
CA ASP A 169 -7.78 -27.00 -2.04
C ASP A 169 -8.05 -26.01 -3.20
N LEU A 170 -7.91 -24.70 -2.95
CA LEU A 170 -7.98 -23.66 -3.99
C LEU A 170 -6.90 -23.83 -5.07
N VAL A 171 -5.66 -24.11 -4.68
CA VAL A 171 -4.56 -24.37 -5.64
C VAL A 171 -4.86 -25.61 -6.48
N LEU A 172 -5.34 -26.69 -5.87
CA LEU A 172 -5.70 -27.92 -6.59
C LEU A 172 -6.87 -27.68 -7.57
N ALA A 173 -7.88 -26.91 -7.15
CA ALA A 173 -8.97 -26.52 -8.03
C ALA A 173 -8.48 -25.66 -9.20
N ALA A 174 -7.58 -24.70 -8.96
CA ALA A 174 -6.98 -23.88 -10.02
C ALA A 174 -6.11 -24.69 -10.99
N GLN A 175 -5.45 -25.76 -10.52
CA GLN A 175 -4.72 -26.70 -11.38
C GLN A 175 -5.65 -27.51 -12.28
N GLU A 176 -6.82 -27.89 -11.76
CA GLU A 176 -7.82 -28.67 -12.50
C GLU A 176 -8.57 -27.80 -13.53
N SER A 177 -8.99 -26.59 -13.14
CA SER A 177 -9.74 -25.68 -14.01
C SER A 177 -8.85 -24.94 -15.00
N GLY A 178 -7.58 -24.71 -14.66
CA GLY A 178 -6.66 -23.85 -15.42
C GLY A 178 -6.89 -22.35 -15.20
N GLU A 179 -7.80 -21.97 -14.29
CA GLU A 179 -8.15 -20.60 -13.96
C GLU A 179 -7.83 -20.29 -12.49
N PRO A 180 -7.52 -19.03 -12.11
CA PRO A 180 -7.34 -18.66 -10.72
C PRO A 180 -8.63 -18.85 -9.91
N GLU A 181 -8.49 -19.40 -8.70
CA GLU A 181 -9.61 -19.62 -7.79
C GLU A 181 -9.53 -18.64 -6.62
N THR A 182 -10.67 -18.13 -6.17
CA THR A 182 -10.73 -17.07 -5.15
C THR A 182 -11.62 -17.47 -3.97
N THR A 183 -11.17 -17.14 -2.77
CA THR A 183 -11.99 -17.21 -1.55
C THR A 183 -11.99 -15.88 -0.82
N ARG A 184 -13.01 -15.66 0.00
CA ARG A 184 -13.12 -14.47 0.84
C ARG A 184 -13.56 -14.86 2.25
N THR A 185 -12.92 -14.27 3.26
CA THR A 185 -13.35 -14.44 4.65
C THR A 185 -14.67 -13.73 4.90
N ALA A 186 -15.35 -14.08 6.00
CA ALA A 186 -16.35 -13.18 6.58
C ALA A 186 -15.67 -11.86 7.02
N SER A 187 -16.48 -10.82 7.22
CA SER A 187 -16.00 -9.52 7.70
C SER A 187 -15.66 -9.55 9.19
N GLY A 188 -14.55 -8.91 9.57
CA GLY A 188 -14.17 -8.62 10.94
C GLY A 188 -14.23 -7.12 11.21
N ASP A 189 -14.60 -6.74 12.42
CA ASP A 189 -14.88 -5.35 12.80
C ASP A 189 -14.03 -4.84 13.98
N ARG A 190 -12.96 -5.58 14.35
CA ARG A 190 -12.14 -5.25 15.53
C ARG A 190 -11.56 -3.83 15.45
N THR A 191 -11.18 -3.39 14.26
CA THR A 191 -10.62 -2.05 13.99
C THR A 191 -11.68 -0.96 13.83
N GLY A 192 -12.97 -1.30 13.91
CA GLY A 192 -14.07 -0.38 13.61
C GLY A 192 -14.38 -0.24 12.12
N LEU A 193 -13.70 -1.01 11.27
CA LEU A 193 -13.92 -1.05 9.82
C LEU A 193 -14.23 -2.50 9.43
N PRO A 194 -15.27 -2.77 8.63
CA PRO A 194 -15.61 -4.12 8.20
C PRO A 194 -14.57 -4.61 7.19
N THR A 195 -13.61 -5.38 7.68
CA THR A 195 -12.44 -5.83 6.93
C THR A 195 -12.59 -7.30 6.59
N GLN A 196 -12.47 -7.63 5.31
CA GLN A 196 -12.41 -8.99 4.78
C GLN A 196 -11.01 -9.24 4.20
N LEU A 197 -10.62 -10.51 4.12
CA LEU A 197 -9.46 -10.95 3.37
C LEU A 197 -9.94 -11.76 2.17
N GLU A 198 -9.66 -11.25 0.97
CA GLU A 198 -9.82 -11.97 -0.28
C GLU A 198 -8.48 -12.61 -0.67
N ILE A 199 -8.51 -13.87 -1.07
CA ILE A 199 -7.31 -14.62 -1.45
C ILE A 199 -7.58 -15.29 -2.79
N THR A 200 -6.78 -14.94 -3.80
CA THR A 200 -6.80 -15.57 -5.12
C THR A 200 -5.57 -16.44 -5.27
N CYS A 201 -5.75 -17.71 -5.61
CA CYS A 201 -4.68 -18.70 -5.80
C CYS A 201 -4.62 -19.16 -7.26
N THR A 202 -3.41 -19.45 -7.74
CA THR A 202 -3.16 -20.02 -9.07
C THR A 202 -2.72 -21.49 -8.98
N GLY A 203 -2.75 -22.19 -10.11
CA GLY A 203 -2.29 -23.58 -10.19
C GLY A 203 -0.79 -23.77 -9.90
N ASP A 204 -0.01 -22.69 -9.87
CA ASP A 204 1.43 -22.72 -9.54
C ASP A 204 1.72 -22.70 -8.03
N ALA A 205 0.68 -22.91 -7.19
CA ALA A 205 0.76 -22.89 -5.73
C ALA A 205 1.11 -21.52 -5.11
N PHE A 206 0.92 -20.44 -5.88
CA PHE A 206 1.01 -19.06 -5.40
C PHE A 206 -0.38 -18.50 -5.12
N CYS A 207 -0.47 -17.68 -4.08
CA CYS A 207 -1.68 -16.97 -3.72
C CYS A 207 -1.37 -15.49 -3.49
N GLN A 208 -2.38 -14.67 -3.73
CA GLN A 208 -2.36 -13.22 -3.53
C GLN A 208 -3.49 -12.85 -2.55
N PRO A 209 -3.15 -12.42 -1.33
CA PRO A 209 -4.13 -11.84 -0.40
C PRO A 209 -4.39 -10.37 -0.72
N ILE A 210 -5.62 -9.91 -0.55
CA ILE A 210 -6.05 -8.51 -0.63
C ILE A 210 -7.02 -8.25 0.52
N PHE A 211 -6.77 -7.22 1.33
CA PHE A 211 -7.77 -6.74 2.28
C PHE A 211 -8.85 -5.96 1.54
N VAL A 212 -10.10 -6.22 1.86
CA VAL A 212 -11.27 -5.52 1.32
C VAL A 212 -11.99 -4.85 2.48
N ILE A 213 -12.06 -3.52 2.46
CA ILE A 213 -12.78 -2.72 3.45
C ILE A 213 -13.96 -2.06 2.75
N ASP A 214 -15.18 -2.47 3.13
CA ASP A 214 -16.43 -1.96 2.58
C ASP A 214 -16.97 -0.82 3.47
N VAL A 215 -17.16 0.38 2.93
CA VAL A 215 -17.54 1.57 3.70
C VAL A 215 -18.85 2.21 3.25
N GLY A 216 -19.63 1.57 2.37
CA GLY A 216 -20.94 2.09 1.97
C GLY A 216 -21.66 1.32 0.88
#